data_AF-A0A3B0TNL5-F1
#
_entry.id   AF-A0A3B0TNL5-F1
#
_cell.length_a   1.000
_cell.length_b   1.000
_cell.length_c   1.000
_cell.angle_alpha   90.00
_cell.angle_beta   90.00
_cell.angle_gamma   90.00
#
_symmetry.space_group_name_H-M   'P 1'
#
loop_
_entity.id
_entity.type
_entity.pdbx_description
1 polymer ?
#
loop_
_entity_poly.entity_id
_entity_poly.type
_entity_poly.pdbx_seq_one_letter_code
_entity_poly.pdbx_strand_id
1 'polypeptide(L)'
;MRQLPTSFSRFFSLRTSFEICKGWIFSKLRFVRLFASFGLLLFVAACANQPNVILKTANGDITFEIELADTPKSRADGLMFRNELAPNAGMLFDFQEEREVSFWMRNTFIPL
;
A
#
# COMPACT_ATOMS: atom_id res chain seq x y z
N MET A 1 61.77 -3.71 36.38
CA MET A 1 61.97 -5.13 36.76
C MET A 1 60.81 -5.58 37.63
N ARG A 2 60.22 -6.73 37.28
CA ARG A 2 59.30 -7.61 38.03
C ARG A 2 57.79 -7.30 38.12
N GLN A 3 57.05 -8.36 37.75
CA GLN A 3 55.62 -8.55 37.72
C GLN A 3 55.09 -9.28 38.97
N LEU A 4 53.79 -9.07 39.22
CA LEU A 4 52.73 -9.94 39.82
C LEU A 4 52.88 -10.45 41.28
N PRO A 5 51.75 -10.62 42.00
CA PRO A 5 50.92 -11.86 41.98
C PRO A 5 49.40 -11.57 41.79
N THR A 6 48.55 -12.37 41.12
CA THR A 6 48.00 -13.74 41.31
C THR A 6 47.05 -13.96 42.50
N SER A 7 45.76 -14.19 42.15
CA SER A 7 44.85 -15.25 42.64
C SER A 7 44.39 -15.28 44.10
N PHE A 8 43.07 -15.21 44.35
CA PHE A 8 42.42 -16.11 45.32
C PHE A 8 40.89 -16.21 45.11
N SER A 9 40.45 -17.45 44.88
CA SER A 9 39.13 -18.11 45.08
C SER A 9 37.87 -17.29 45.38
N ARG A 10 36.78 -17.47 44.60
CA ARG A 10 35.80 -18.58 44.59
C ARG A 10 34.84 -18.60 45.81
N PHE A 11 33.56 -18.59 45.44
CA PHE A 11 32.47 -19.38 46.02
C PHE A 11 31.59 -18.71 47.10
N PHE A 12 30.29 -19.00 46.99
CA PHE A 12 29.15 -18.61 47.82
C PHE A 12 28.46 -17.27 47.49
N SER A 13 27.14 -17.34 47.30
CA SER A 13 26.18 -16.21 47.27
C SER A 13 25.69 -15.65 45.92
N LEU A 14 25.30 -16.49 44.95
CA LEU A 14 24.50 -16.01 43.79
C LEU A 14 23.32 -16.93 43.40
N ARG A 15 22.82 -17.78 44.31
CA ARG A 15 21.67 -18.69 44.02
C ARG A 15 20.29 -18.03 44.19
N THR A 16 20.19 -16.76 44.59
CA THR A 16 18.91 -16.12 44.96
C THR A 16 18.37 -15.07 43.98
N SER A 17 18.95 -14.89 42.79
CA SER A 17 18.47 -13.89 41.81
C SER A 17 17.60 -14.44 40.66
N PHE A 18 17.34 -15.76 40.58
CA PHE A 18 16.81 -16.34 39.34
C PHE A 18 15.27 -16.36 39.20
N GLU A 19 14.49 -15.93 40.20
CA GLU A 19 13.02 -16.03 40.15
C GLU A 19 12.26 -14.70 39.99
N ILE A 20 12.94 -13.55 39.97
CA ILE A 20 12.28 -12.24 39.81
C ILE A 20 12.20 -11.81 38.33
N CYS A 21 13.03 -12.36 37.44
CA CYS A 21 13.09 -11.94 36.03
C CYS A 21 12.03 -12.55 35.10
N LYS A 22 11.22 -13.54 35.52
CA LYS A 22 10.29 -14.26 34.62
C LYS A 22 8.94 -13.55 34.39
N GLY A 23 8.55 -12.58 35.23
CA GLY A 23 7.24 -11.94 35.17
C GLY A 23 7.10 -10.76 34.19
N TRP A 24 8.20 -10.08 33.83
CA TRP A 24 8.13 -8.83 33.05
C TRP A 24 8.25 -9.04 31.53
N ILE A 25 8.83 -10.17 31.10
CA ILE A 25 9.11 -10.47 29.69
C ILE A 25 7.88 -10.99 28.92
N PHE A 26 6.98 -11.73 29.59
CA PHE A 26 5.84 -12.38 28.95
C PHE A 26 4.70 -11.41 28.57
N SER A 27 4.63 -10.25 29.21
CA SER A 27 3.57 -9.24 28.97
C SER A 27 3.83 -8.41 27.71
N LYS A 28 5.08 -8.01 27.45
CA LYS A 28 5.45 -7.20 26.26
C LYS A 28 5.28 -7.95 24.94
N LEU A 29 5.46 -9.27 24.93
CA LEU A 29 5.44 -10.07 23.71
C LEU A 29 4.02 -10.41 23.21
N ARG A 30 3.02 -10.41 24.10
CA ARG A 30 1.59 -10.53 23.72
C ARG A 30 1.03 -9.21 23.17
N PHE A 31 1.46 -8.07 23.70
CA PHE A 31 0.98 -6.75 23.25
C PHE A 31 1.53 -6.34 21.88
N VAL A 32 2.80 -6.62 21.58
CA VAL A 32 3.40 -6.31 20.27
C VAL A 32 2.75 -7.14 19.15
N ARG A 33 2.43 -8.41 19.40
CA ARG A 33 1.77 -9.28 18.41
C ARG A 33 0.33 -8.85 18.11
N LEU A 34 -0.42 -8.42 19.12
CA LEU A 34 -1.78 -7.88 18.97
C LEU A 34 -1.80 -6.55 18.20
N PHE A 35 -0.85 -5.65 18.48
CA PHE A 35 -0.73 -4.38 17.75
C PHE A 35 -0.30 -4.57 16.29
N ALA A 36 0.64 -5.48 16.03
CA ALA A 36 1.09 -5.79 14.66
C ALA A 36 -0.01 -6.44 13.82
N SER A 37 -0.81 -7.34 14.40
CA SER A 37 -1.94 -7.97 13.70
C SER A 37 -3.10 -7.00 13.46
N PHE A 38 -3.37 -6.08 14.40
CA PHE A 38 -4.45 -5.10 14.25
C PHE A 38 -4.10 -4.01 13.23
N GLY A 39 -2.83 -3.61 13.16
CA GLY A 39 -2.33 -2.73 12.09
C GLY A 39 -2.37 -3.39 10.71
N LEU A 40 -2.09 -4.68 10.61
CA LEU A 40 -2.16 -5.43 9.35
C LEU A 40 -3.60 -5.57 8.82
N LEU A 41 -4.59 -5.65 9.71
CA LEU A 41 -6.00 -5.85 9.34
C LEU A 41 -6.67 -4.57 8.82
N LEU A 42 -6.21 -3.38 9.23
CA LEU A 42 -6.74 -2.10 8.75
C LEU A 42 -6.25 -1.72 7.34
N PHE A 43 -5.11 -2.23 6.89
CA PHE A 43 -4.52 -1.82 5.61
C PHE A 43 -5.21 -2.42 4.38
N VAL A 44 -5.94 -3.53 4.53
CA VAL A 44 -6.53 -4.28 3.39
C VAL A 44 -7.87 -3.70 2.91
N ALA A 45 -8.58 -2.93 3.73
CA ALA A 45 -9.96 -2.51 3.42
C ALA A 45 -10.09 -1.26 2.52
N ALA A 46 -8.98 -0.64 2.08
CA ALA A 46 -9.01 0.63 1.33
C ALA A 46 -9.08 0.48 -0.21
N CYS A 47 -9.13 -0.76 -0.74
CA CYS A 47 -9.03 -1.00 -2.17
C CYS A 47 -10.38 -1.44 -2.77
N ALA A 48 -10.68 -0.89 -3.96
CA ALA A 48 -11.78 -1.26 -4.88
C ALA A 48 -13.12 -0.51 -4.72
N ASN A 49 -13.13 0.75 -5.15
CA ASN A 49 -14.35 1.37 -5.69
C ASN A 49 -14.00 2.04 -7.03
N GLN A 50 -14.14 1.30 -8.13
CA GLN A 50 -13.90 1.80 -9.49
C GLN A 50 -15.24 2.18 -10.12
N PRO A 51 -15.38 3.38 -10.71
CA PRO A 51 -16.62 3.79 -11.33
C PRO A 51 -16.89 3.04 -12.63
N ASN A 52 -18.14 2.60 -12.82
CA ASN A 52 -18.63 1.95 -14.03
C ASN A 52 -19.58 2.88 -14.80
N VAL A 53 -19.47 2.92 -16.13
CA VAL A 53 -20.33 3.68 -17.03
C VAL A 53 -21.05 2.72 -17.97
N ILE A 54 -22.33 2.98 -18.23
CA ILE A 54 -23.17 2.18 -19.12
C ILE A 54 -23.46 2.99 -20.38
N LEU A 55 -22.99 2.51 -21.53
CA LEU A 55 -23.35 3.06 -22.83
C LEU A 55 -24.63 2.37 -23.32
N LYS A 56 -25.72 3.13 -23.41
CA LYS A 56 -27.01 2.67 -23.93
C LYS A 56 -26.98 2.73 -25.46
N THR A 57 -26.87 1.59 -26.12
CA THR A 57 -26.88 1.50 -27.59
C THR A 57 -28.17 0.80 -28.06
N ALA A 58 -28.60 1.06 -29.31
CA ALA A 58 -29.75 0.37 -29.89
C ALA A 58 -29.60 -1.17 -29.92
N ASN A 59 -28.36 -1.67 -29.93
CA ASN A 59 -28.02 -3.09 -29.92
C ASN A 59 -27.88 -3.69 -28.50
N GLY A 60 -28.06 -2.88 -27.46
CA GLY A 60 -27.94 -3.30 -26.06
C GLY A 60 -27.08 -2.35 -25.20
N ASP A 61 -27.04 -2.66 -23.91
CA ASP A 61 -26.26 -1.92 -22.92
C ASP A 61 -24.84 -2.51 -22.84
N ILE A 62 -23.83 -1.64 -22.94
CA ILE A 62 -22.43 -2.04 -22.77
C ILE A 62 -21.88 -1.33 -21.54
N THR A 63 -21.36 -2.11 -20.59
CA THR A 63 -20.75 -1.59 -19.36
C THR A 63 -19.25 -1.47 -19.54
N PHE A 64 -18.72 -0.30 -19.21
CA PHE A 64 -17.28 -0.02 -19.18
C PHE A 64 -16.84 0.33 -17.76
N GLU A 65 -15.68 -0.18 -17.37
CA GLU A 65 -14.94 0.25 -16.19
C GLU A 65 -14.15 1.49 -16.57
N ILE A 66 -14.39 2.62 -15.89
CA ILE A 66 -13.73 3.88 -16.25
C ILE A 66 -12.84 4.40 -15.14
N GLU A 67 -11.78 5.08 -15.54
CA GLU A 67 -11.03 5.97 -14.66
C GLU A 67 -11.41 7.42 -14.98
N LEU A 68 -11.73 8.21 -13.96
CA LEU A 68 -12.12 9.61 -14.13
C LEU A 68 -10.89 10.52 -14.13
N ALA A 69 -10.70 11.28 -15.21
CA ALA A 69 -9.70 12.32 -15.33
C ALA A 69 -10.37 13.71 -15.23
N ASP A 70 -10.55 14.18 -13.99
CA ASP A 70 -11.18 15.46 -13.64
C ASP A 70 -10.16 16.62 -13.49
N THR A 71 -8.96 16.33 -12.97
CA THR A 71 -7.92 17.34 -12.78
C THR A 71 -7.17 17.66 -14.07
N PRO A 72 -6.62 18.89 -14.24
CA PRO A 72 -5.76 19.21 -15.38
C PRO A 72 -4.55 18.28 -15.52
N LYS A 73 -4.01 17.79 -14.39
CA LYS A 73 -2.87 16.87 -14.38
C LYS A 73 -3.27 15.49 -14.88
N SER A 74 -4.32 14.89 -14.32
CA SER A 74 -4.79 13.56 -14.77
C SER A 74 -5.22 13.56 -16.24
N ARG A 75 -5.79 14.67 -16.73
CA ARG A 75 -6.11 14.83 -18.16
C ARG A 75 -4.88 14.93 -19.05
N ALA A 76 -3.83 15.61 -18.61
CA ALA A 76 -2.58 15.72 -19.37
C ALA A 76 -1.80 14.40 -19.41
N ASP A 77 -1.82 13.66 -18.30
CA ASP A 77 -1.20 12.33 -18.19
C ASP A 77 -1.99 11.29 -19.01
N GLY A 78 -3.32 11.40 -19.07
CA GLY A 78 -4.18 10.52 -19.88
C GLY A 78 -3.86 9.03 -19.68
N LEU A 79 -3.84 8.27 -20.78
CA LEU A 79 -3.40 6.87 -20.79
C LEU A 79 -1.90 6.71 -21.09
N MET A 80 -1.08 7.75 -20.89
CA MET A 80 0.36 7.65 -21.10
C MET A 80 0.97 6.60 -20.16
N PHE A 81 1.97 5.88 -20.66
CA PHE A 81 2.68 4.83 -19.92
C PHE A 81 1.85 3.61 -19.49
N ARG A 82 0.61 3.48 -19.98
CA ARG A 82 -0.16 2.24 -19.86
C ARG A 82 0.34 1.23 -20.89
N ASN A 83 0.69 0.03 -20.43
CA ASN A 83 1.08 -1.06 -21.32
C ASN A 83 -0.13 -1.83 -21.85
N GLU A 84 -1.19 -1.93 -21.04
CA GLU A 84 -2.38 -2.72 -21.33
C GLU A 84 -3.63 -1.98 -20.84
N LEU A 85 -4.75 -2.18 -21.54
CA LEU A 85 -6.08 -1.71 -21.20
C LEU A 85 -7.05 -2.84 -21.48
N ALA A 86 -7.92 -3.16 -20.53
CA ALA A 86 -8.93 -4.19 -20.74
C ALA A 86 -9.94 -3.73 -21.81
N PRO A 87 -10.55 -4.64 -22.58
CA PRO A 87 -11.45 -4.27 -23.68
C PRO A 87 -12.72 -3.53 -23.23
N ASN A 88 -13.13 -3.74 -21.98
CA ASN A 88 -14.25 -3.03 -21.36
C ASN A 88 -13.77 -1.97 -20.37
N ALA A 89 -12.52 -1.49 -20.47
CA ALA A 89 -11.99 -0.44 -19.61
C ALA A 89 -11.62 0.80 -20.41
N GLY A 90 -11.68 1.96 -19.78
CA GLY A 90 -11.36 3.23 -20.43
C GLY A 90 -11.07 4.37 -19.45
N MET A 91 -10.80 5.54 -19.99
CA MET A 91 -10.63 6.77 -19.23
C MET A 91 -11.64 7.81 -19.70
N LEU A 92 -12.36 8.42 -18.77
CA LEU A 92 -13.33 9.47 -19.04
C LEU A 92 -12.71 10.83 -18.70
N PHE A 93 -12.62 11.70 -19.72
CA PHE A 93 -12.11 13.06 -19.56
C PHE A 93 -13.28 14.02 -19.33
N ASP A 94 -13.36 14.61 -18.12
CA ASP A 94 -14.36 15.63 -17.81
C ASP A 94 -13.75 17.03 -17.93
N PHE A 95 -14.30 17.85 -18.83
CA PHE A 95 -13.84 19.21 -19.09
C PHE A 95 -14.69 20.27 -18.38
N GLN A 96 -15.81 19.89 -17.76
CA GLN A 96 -16.83 20.76 -17.13
C GLN A 96 -17.53 21.75 -18.08
N GLU A 97 -16.84 22.22 -19.11
CA GLU A 97 -17.31 23.16 -20.12
C GLU A 97 -17.11 22.58 -21.53
N GLU A 98 -18.04 22.90 -22.43
CA GLU A 98 -17.91 22.56 -23.84
C GLU A 98 -16.89 23.49 -24.50
N ARG A 99 -15.83 22.89 -25.05
CA ARG A 99 -14.73 23.63 -25.70
C ARG A 99 -14.01 22.73 -26.68
N GLU A 100 -13.35 23.34 -27.64
CA GLU A 100 -12.42 22.61 -28.51
C GLU A 100 -11.22 22.12 -27.68
N VAL A 101 -10.95 20.82 -27.79
CA VAL A 101 -9.85 20.14 -27.12
C VAL A 101 -9.07 19.33 -28.14
N SER A 102 -7.75 19.37 -28.01
CA SER A 102 -6.84 18.61 -28.86
C SER A 102 -6.21 17.48 -28.05
N PHE A 103 -6.33 16.26 -28.55
CA PHE A 103 -5.66 15.10 -27.98
C PHE A 103 -4.36 14.80 -28.73
N TRP A 104 -3.40 14.25 -28.02
CA TRP A 104 -2.13 13.76 -28.56
C TRP A 104 -1.83 12.39 -27.93
N MET A 105 -1.24 11.47 -28.68
CA MET A 105 -0.91 10.12 -28.21
C MET A 105 0.57 10.00 -27.81
N ARG A 106 1.16 11.09 -27.29
CA ARG A 106 2.57 11.06 -26.90
C ARG A 106 2.73 10.07 -25.74
N ASN A 107 3.60 9.06 -25.92
CA ASN A 107 3.85 8.01 -24.93
C ASN A 107 2.66 7.10 -24.59
N THR A 108 1.66 7.00 -25.48
CA THR A 108 0.59 6.01 -25.38
C THR A 108 0.95 4.81 -26.25
N PHE A 109 1.17 3.64 -25.64
CA PHE A 109 1.56 2.41 -26.35
C PHE A 109 0.36 1.64 -26.92
N ILE A 110 -0.85 2.01 -26.47
CA ILE A 110 -2.10 1.34 -26.81
C ILE A 110 -2.76 2.10 -27.96
N PRO A 111 -3.13 1.43 -29.07
CA PRO A 111 -3.96 2.05 -30.10
C PRO A 111 -5.38 2.27 -29.53
N LEU A 112 -5.85 3.51 -29.60
CA LEU A 112 -7.18 3.94 -29.15
C LEU A 112 -8.11 4.21 -30.34
#